data_AF-A0A917VAB8-F1
#
_entry.id   AF-A0A917VAB8-F1
#
_cell.length_a   1.000
_cell.length_b   1.000
_cell.length_c   1.000
_cell.angle_alpha   90.00
_cell.angle_beta   90.00
_cell.angle_gamma   90.00
#
_symmetry.space_group_name_H-M   'P 1'
#
loop_
_entity.id
_entity.type
_entity.pdbx_description
1 polymer ?
#
loop_
_entity_poly.entity_id
_entity_poly.type
_entity_poly.pdbx_seq_one_letter_code
_entity_poly.pdbx_strand_id
1 'polypeptide(L)'
;METNGGVVRPTPEQARAALADTEQVRASAAALSATPWPRWFVTAHALYIAAFPPVYGGMVASPEWLLPNLAWGVLMAVMTAAFFVLFGVAAANWRKATGVALRLDVLPKRAVVPLMIGLPALLVGSPLVFRLTGEPLWLFAASVVGVAVSIGFHLAFVRLHRKAS
;
A
#
# COMPACT_ATOMS: atom_id res chain seq x y z
N MET A 1 48.01 26.86 -23.10
CA MET A 1 46.62 27.35 -23.21
C MET A 1 45.87 26.83 -22.00
N GLU A 2 45.84 27.63 -20.95
CA GLU A 2 45.16 27.31 -19.70
C GLU A 2 43.67 27.61 -19.88
N THR A 3 42.83 26.58 -19.82
CA THR A 3 41.39 26.74 -19.75
C THR A 3 41.05 27.31 -18.38
N ASN A 4 40.93 28.63 -18.29
CA ASN A 4 40.33 29.34 -17.16
C ASN A 4 38.88 28.88 -17.01
N GLY A 5 38.70 27.75 -16.31
CA GLY A 5 37.42 27.24 -15.84
C GLY A 5 36.89 28.12 -14.71
N GLY A 6 36.56 29.37 -15.05
CA GLY A 6 35.82 30.24 -14.15
C GLY A 6 34.51 29.57 -13.84
N VAL A 7 34.35 29.14 -12.58
CA VAL A 7 33.06 28.69 -12.04
C VAL A 7 32.12 29.89 -12.17
N VAL A 8 31.35 29.92 -13.26
CA VAL A 8 30.32 30.95 -13.49
C VAL A 8 29.32 30.79 -12.37
N ARG A 9 29.40 31.66 -11.37
CA ARG A 9 28.39 31.70 -10.31
C ARG A 9 27.06 32.09 -10.96
N PRO A 10 26.01 31.26 -10.82
CA PRO A 10 24.72 31.58 -11.41
C PRO A 10 24.23 32.92 -10.88
N THR A 11 23.65 33.73 -11.75
CA THR A 11 23.04 35.00 -11.35
C THR A 11 21.87 34.73 -10.40
N PRO A 12 21.48 35.67 -9.53
CA PRO A 12 20.33 35.50 -8.64
C PRO A 12 19.03 35.13 -9.38
N GLU A 13 18.87 35.58 -10.62
CA GLU A 13 17.74 35.21 -11.47
C GLU A 13 17.82 33.76 -11.95
N GLN A 14 18.99 33.29 -12.36
CA GLN A 14 19.22 31.88 -12.71
C GLN A 14 19.00 30.95 -11.51
N ALA A 15 19.40 31.38 -10.31
CA ALA A 15 19.15 30.62 -9.08
C ALA A 15 17.65 30.51 -8.77
N ARG A 16 16.88 31.60 -8.95
CA ARG A 16 15.42 31.58 -8.75
C ARG A 16 14.71 30.74 -9.82
N ALA A 17 15.12 30.85 -11.08
CA ALA A 17 14.56 30.04 -12.16
C ALA A 17 14.82 28.54 -11.94
N ALA A 18 16.04 28.18 -11.51
CA ALA A 18 16.37 26.80 -11.17
C ALA A 18 15.54 26.28 -9.99
N LEU A 19 15.32 27.09 -8.95
CA LEU A 19 14.45 26.71 -7.82
C LEU A 19 13.00 26.50 -8.27
N ALA A 20 12.46 27.39 -9.11
CA ALA A 20 11.10 27.26 -9.64
C ALA A 20 10.95 25.99 -10.51
N ASP A 21 11.93 25.68 -11.37
CA ASP A 21 11.95 24.46 -12.17
C ASP A 21 12.03 23.20 -11.28
N THR A 22 12.82 23.25 -10.22
CA THR A 22 12.91 22.15 -9.26
C THR A 22 11.58 21.94 -8.51
N GLU A 23 10.90 23.02 -8.13
CA GLU A 23 9.57 22.97 -7.53
C GLU A 23 8.53 22.40 -8.49
N GLN A 24 8.57 22.80 -9.76
CA GLN A 24 7.69 22.28 -10.80
C GLN A 24 7.91 20.78 -11.03
N VAL A 25 9.16 20.32 -11.13
CA VAL A 25 9.51 18.89 -11.25
C VAL A 25 9.05 18.12 -10.01
N ARG A 26 9.24 18.67 -8.81
CA ARG A 26 8.76 18.06 -7.56
C ARG A 26 7.24 17.95 -7.55
N ALA A 27 6.53 18.98 -7.98
CA ALA A 27 5.07 18.98 -8.06
C ALA A 27 4.56 17.96 -9.10
N SER A 28 5.17 17.90 -10.29
CA SER A 28 4.83 16.91 -11.32
C SER A 28 5.12 15.47 -10.86
N ALA A 29 6.26 15.24 -10.21
CA ALA A 29 6.60 13.92 -9.66
C ALA A 29 5.65 13.51 -8.53
N ALA A 30 5.26 14.45 -7.67
CA ALA A 30 4.25 14.23 -6.64
C ALA A 30 2.89 13.88 -7.26
N ALA A 31 2.45 14.64 -8.27
CA ALA A 31 1.21 14.37 -9.00
C ALA A 31 1.23 13.02 -9.75
N LEU A 32 2.38 12.59 -10.29
CA LEU A 32 2.49 11.27 -10.91
C LEU A 32 2.46 10.14 -9.87
N SER A 33 3.15 10.31 -8.74
CA SER A 33 3.14 9.36 -7.61
C SER A 33 1.75 9.20 -6.96
N ALA A 34 0.87 10.17 -7.20
CA ALA A 34 -0.48 10.26 -6.67
C ALA A 34 -1.54 9.45 -7.42
N THR A 35 -1.20 8.94 -8.59
CA THR A 35 -2.17 8.29 -9.47
C THR A 35 -2.88 7.15 -8.70
N PRO A 36 -4.21 6.97 -8.83
CA PRO A 36 -4.88 5.89 -8.13
C PRO A 36 -4.40 4.54 -8.67
N TRP A 37 -4.28 3.53 -7.79
CA TRP A 37 -4.17 2.15 -8.25
C TRP A 37 -5.34 1.77 -9.17
N PRO A 38 -5.12 0.86 -10.15
CA PRO A 38 -6.20 0.32 -10.96
C PRO A 38 -7.29 -0.27 -10.07
N ARG A 39 -8.57 -0.04 -10.42
CA ARG A 39 -9.73 -0.53 -9.63
C ARG A 39 -9.66 -2.03 -9.36
N TRP A 40 -9.26 -2.83 -10.37
CA TRP A 40 -9.11 -4.28 -10.21
C TRP A 40 -8.10 -4.64 -9.12
N PHE A 41 -7.00 -3.88 -8.98
CA PHE A 41 -5.97 -4.16 -7.99
C PHE A 41 -6.46 -3.77 -6.59
N VAL A 42 -7.17 -2.65 -6.47
CA VAL A 42 -7.83 -2.25 -5.23
C VAL A 42 -8.83 -3.32 -4.77
N THR A 43 -9.63 -3.85 -5.70
CA THR A 43 -10.57 -4.95 -5.42
C THR A 43 -9.82 -6.20 -4.97
N ALA A 44 -8.75 -6.61 -5.68
CA ALA A 44 -7.95 -7.78 -5.31
C ALA A 44 -7.31 -7.62 -3.92
N HIS A 45 -6.78 -6.44 -3.61
CA HIS A 45 -6.20 -6.12 -2.30
C HIS A 45 -7.25 -6.16 -1.18
N ALA A 46 -8.45 -5.64 -1.43
CA ALA A 46 -9.56 -5.73 -0.47
C ALA A 46 -9.99 -7.19 -0.25
N LEU A 47 -10.08 -8.00 -1.30
CA LEU A 47 -10.39 -9.44 -1.19
C LEU A 47 -9.31 -10.20 -0.41
N TYR A 48 -8.03 -9.88 -0.65
CA TYR A 48 -6.92 -10.44 0.11
C TYR A 48 -7.05 -10.11 1.61
N ILE A 49 -7.30 -8.84 1.94
CA ILE A 49 -7.52 -8.40 3.33
C ILE A 49 -8.75 -9.09 3.95
N ALA A 50 -9.84 -9.22 3.20
CA ALA A 50 -11.05 -9.89 3.68
C ALA A 50 -10.80 -11.36 3.99
N ALA A 51 -10.03 -12.05 3.16
CA ALA A 51 -9.76 -13.47 3.31
C ALA A 51 -8.67 -13.77 4.35
N PHE A 52 -7.78 -12.82 4.64
CA PHE A 52 -6.64 -13.05 5.53
C PHE A 52 -7.02 -13.54 6.93
N PRO A 53 -7.91 -12.88 7.71
CA PRO A 53 -8.20 -13.35 9.07
C PRO A 53 -8.83 -14.75 9.11
N PRO A 54 -9.83 -15.11 8.29
CA PRO A 54 -10.36 -16.47 8.25
C PRO A 54 -9.31 -17.53 7.90
N VAL A 55 -8.47 -17.26 6.90
CA VAL A 55 -7.45 -18.20 6.44
C VAL A 55 -6.37 -18.40 7.50
N TYR A 56 -5.84 -17.31 8.06
CA TYR A 56 -4.85 -17.41 9.13
C TYR A 56 -5.44 -17.97 10.42
N GLY A 57 -6.69 -17.64 10.74
CA GLY A 57 -7.48 -18.25 11.81
C GLY A 57 -7.54 -19.77 11.67
N GLY A 58 -7.86 -20.27 10.48
CA GLY A 58 -7.87 -21.72 10.20
C GLY A 58 -6.51 -22.39 10.37
N MET A 59 -5.39 -21.70 10.08
CA MET A 59 -4.04 -22.26 10.31
C MET A 59 -3.71 -22.45 11.79
N VAL A 60 -4.22 -21.57 12.66
CA VAL A 60 -3.92 -21.55 14.10
C VAL A 60 -5.01 -22.21 14.94
N ALA A 61 -6.10 -22.65 14.31
CA ALA A 61 -7.21 -23.34 14.93
C ALA A 61 -6.83 -24.75 15.42
N SER A 62 -7.72 -25.33 16.22
CA SER A 62 -7.68 -26.75 16.58
C SER A 62 -7.75 -27.63 15.32
N PRO A 63 -7.12 -28.83 15.31
CA PRO A 63 -7.05 -29.70 14.13
C PRO A 63 -8.40 -30.10 13.51
N GLU A 64 -9.47 -30.02 14.29
CA GLU A 64 -10.84 -30.41 13.92
C GLU A 64 -11.67 -29.25 13.35
N TRP A 65 -11.03 -28.10 13.11
CA TRP A 65 -11.67 -26.98 12.42
C TRP A 65 -11.98 -27.33 10.96
N LEU A 66 -12.81 -26.51 10.31
CA LEU A 66 -13.40 -26.68 8.96
C LEU A 66 -12.54 -27.42 7.91
N LEU A 67 -11.22 -27.20 7.91
CA LEU A 67 -10.25 -27.93 7.08
C LEU A 67 -9.01 -28.25 7.94
N PRO A 68 -8.24 -29.29 7.57
CA PRO A 68 -6.95 -29.56 8.19
C PRO A 68 -6.01 -28.35 8.11
N ASN A 69 -5.20 -28.12 9.15
CA ASN A 69 -4.30 -26.96 9.23
C ASN A 69 -3.37 -26.82 8.01
N LEU A 70 -2.95 -27.95 7.41
CA LEU A 70 -2.12 -27.95 6.22
C LEU A 70 -2.85 -27.38 5.00
N ALA A 71 -4.15 -27.64 4.85
CA ALA A 71 -4.96 -27.07 3.77
C ALA A 71 -5.07 -25.55 3.92
N TRP A 72 -5.25 -25.04 5.14
CA TRP A 72 -5.21 -23.61 5.42
C TRP A 72 -3.85 -22.98 5.10
N GLY A 73 -2.75 -23.68 5.43
CA GLY A 73 -1.40 -23.24 5.09
C GLY A 73 -1.17 -23.14 3.58
N VAL A 74 -1.63 -24.13 2.81
CA VAL A 74 -1.58 -24.09 1.34
C VAL A 74 -2.41 -22.93 0.80
N LEU A 75 -3.63 -22.73 1.30
CA LEU A 75 -4.50 -21.62 0.88
C LEU A 75 -3.85 -20.27 1.15
N MET A 76 -3.23 -20.09 2.31
CA MET A 76 -2.50 -18.88 2.67
C MET A 76 -1.35 -18.62 1.70
N ALA A 77 -0.55 -19.65 1.39
CA ALA A 77 0.57 -19.55 0.47
C ALA A 77 0.11 -19.17 -0.95
N VAL A 78 -0.92 -19.85 -1.47
CA VAL A 78 -1.48 -19.58 -2.81
C VAL A 78 -2.05 -18.16 -2.89
N MET A 79 -2.84 -17.76 -1.90
CA MET A 79 -3.44 -16.41 -1.86
C MET A 79 -2.36 -15.33 -1.78
N THR A 80 -1.32 -15.53 -0.97
CA THR A 80 -0.20 -14.60 -0.83
C THR A 80 0.61 -14.50 -2.13
N ALA A 81 0.90 -15.63 -2.78
CA ALA A 81 1.59 -15.66 -4.06
C ALA A 81 0.78 -14.93 -5.14
N ALA A 82 -0.52 -15.21 -5.24
CA ALA A 82 -1.43 -14.54 -6.16
C ALA A 82 -1.45 -13.02 -5.91
N PHE A 83 -1.52 -12.59 -4.65
CA PHE A 83 -1.46 -11.18 -4.29
C PHE A 83 -0.15 -10.51 -4.76
N PHE A 84 1.01 -11.13 -4.54
CA PHE A 84 2.28 -10.59 -4.98
C PHE A 84 2.40 -10.50 -6.51
N VAL A 85 1.88 -11.50 -7.23
CA VAL A 85 1.82 -11.45 -8.71
C VAL A 85 0.97 -10.28 -9.17
N LEU A 86 -0.22 -10.12 -8.62
CA LEU A 86 -1.13 -9.01 -8.95
C LEU A 86 -0.52 -7.65 -8.60
N PHE A 87 0.14 -7.53 -7.45
CA PHE A 87 0.87 -6.32 -7.08
C PHE A 87 2.02 -6.02 -8.06
N GLY A 88 2.80 -7.03 -8.44
CA GLY A 88 3.86 -6.89 -9.43
C GLY A 88 3.33 -6.41 -10.78
N VAL A 89 2.22 -6.97 -11.26
CA VAL A 89 1.56 -6.53 -12.50
C VAL A 89 1.07 -5.08 -12.38
N ALA A 90 0.43 -4.74 -11.27
CA ALA A 90 -0.05 -3.37 -11.04
C ALA A 90 1.12 -2.38 -11.01
N ALA A 91 2.20 -2.70 -10.29
CA ALA A 91 3.39 -1.87 -10.18
C ALA A 91 4.14 -1.73 -11.52
N ALA A 92 4.22 -2.80 -12.32
CA ALA A 92 4.81 -2.76 -13.65
C ALA A 92 4.00 -1.87 -14.60
N ASN A 93 2.67 -2.03 -14.60
CA ASN A 93 1.77 -1.20 -15.42
C ASN A 93 1.83 0.27 -15.00
N TRP A 94 1.91 0.52 -13.70
CA TRP A 94 2.12 1.85 -13.15
C TRP A 94 3.41 2.49 -13.67
N ARG A 95 4.53 1.77 -13.55
CA ARG A 95 5.84 2.27 -13.99
C ARG A 95 5.86 2.54 -15.49
N LYS A 96 5.21 1.68 -16.29
CA LYS A 96 5.05 1.90 -17.74
C LYS A 96 4.23 3.14 -18.05
N ALA A 97 3.17 3.40 -17.28
CA ALA A 97 2.27 4.54 -17.52
C ALA A 97 2.85 5.88 -17.06
N THR A 98 3.55 5.90 -15.93
CA THR A 98 4.02 7.14 -15.29
C THR A 98 5.50 7.43 -15.51
N GLY A 99 6.32 6.43 -15.88
CA GLY A 99 7.77 6.56 -16.01
C GLY A 99 8.51 6.69 -14.67
N VAL A 100 7.80 6.74 -13.53
CA VAL A 100 8.37 6.99 -12.20
C VAL A 100 8.26 5.73 -11.34
N ALA A 101 9.27 5.48 -10.51
CA ALA A 101 9.22 4.43 -9.49
C ALA A 101 8.14 4.74 -8.44
N LEU A 102 7.49 3.70 -7.89
CA LEU A 102 6.48 3.88 -6.87
C LEU A 102 7.10 4.55 -5.62
N ARG A 103 6.69 5.78 -5.32
CA ARG A 103 7.22 6.57 -4.19
C ARG A 103 6.24 6.54 -3.02
N LEU A 104 6.60 5.82 -1.96
CA LEU A 104 5.79 5.71 -0.74
C LEU A 104 6.03 6.88 0.23
N ASP A 105 7.07 7.67 0.02
CA ASP A 105 7.48 8.78 0.88
C ASP A 105 6.60 10.04 0.71
N VAL A 106 5.76 10.08 -0.32
CA VAL A 106 4.85 11.20 -0.62
C VAL A 106 3.59 11.15 0.25
N LEU A 107 3.39 10.05 0.99
CA LEU A 107 2.23 9.87 1.85
C LEU A 107 2.41 10.56 3.21
N PRO A 108 1.35 11.21 3.76
CA PRO A 108 1.42 11.85 5.06
C PRO A 108 1.65 10.83 6.17
N LYS A 109 2.83 10.88 6.82
CA LYS A 109 3.24 9.93 7.87
C LYS A 109 2.19 9.77 8.99
N ARG A 110 1.51 10.87 9.36
CA ARG A 110 0.43 10.87 10.37
C ARG A 110 -0.74 9.94 10.03
N ALA A 111 -0.99 9.66 8.75
CA ALA A 111 -2.04 8.74 8.31
C ALA A 111 -1.49 7.33 8.02
N VAL A 112 -0.28 7.25 7.44
CA VAL A 112 0.34 5.97 7.09
C VAL A 112 0.78 5.18 8.31
N VAL A 113 1.40 5.84 9.31
CA VAL A 113 1.98 5.14 10.46
C VAL A 113 0.90 4.41 11.28
N PRO A 114 -0.23 5.05 11.66
CA PRO A 114 -1.30 4.34 12.34
C PRO A 114 -1.87 3.19 11.50
N LEU A 115 -1.96 3.34 10.18
CA LEU A 115 -2.42 2.27 9.30
C LEU A 115 -1.44 1.09 9.26
N MET A 116 -0.14 1.37 9.13
CA MET A 116 0.92 0.36 9.07
C MET A 116 1.08 -0.43 10.37
N ILE A 117 0.59 0.11 11.49
CA ILE A 117 0.59 -0.59 12.78
C ILE A 117 -0.77 -1.25 13.01
N GLY A 118 -1.85 -0.48 12.86
CA GLY A 118 -3.21 -0.90 13.20
C GLY A 118 -3.75 -1.99 12.29
N LEU A 119 -3.48 -1.92 10.97
CA LEU A 119 -3.97 -2.94 10.05
C LEU A 119 -3.27 -4.29 10.27
N PRO A 120 -1.92 -4.40 10.37
CA PRO A 120 -1.30 -5.67 10.73
C PRO A 120 -1.72 -6.18 12.10
N ALA A 121 -1.84 -5.30 13.11
CA ALA A 121 -2.31 -5.68 14.45
C ALA A 121 -3.73 -6.25 14.39
N LEU A 122 -4.63 -5.66 13.61
CA LEU A 122 -5.99 -6.16 13.41
C LEU A 122 -5.99 -7.53 12.71
N LEU A 123 -5.24 -7.66 11.61
CA LEU A 123 -5.24 -8.86 10.77
C LEU A 123 -4.56 -10.06 11.44
N VAL A 124 -3.51 -9.83 12.23
CA VAL A 124 -2.79 -10.89 12.97
C VAL A 124 -3.41 -11.13 14.34
N GLY A 125 -3.84 -10.07 15.03
CA GLY A 125 -4.41 -10.17 16.37
C GLY A 125 -5.74 -10.90 16.40
N SER A 126 -6.60 -10.74 15.40
CA SER A 126 -7.92 -11.40 15.38
C SER A 126 -7.85 -12.93 15.33
N PRO A 127 -7.00 -13.58 14.50
CA PRO A 127 -6.73 -15.01 14.60
C PRO A 127 -6.22 -15.48 15.96
N LEU A 128 -5.42 -14.66 16.65
CA LEU A 128 -4.93 -15.00 17.99
C LEU A 128 -6.05 -14.95 19.02
N VAL A 129 -6.88 -13.91 18.99
CA VAL A 129 -8.07 -13.80 19.85
C VAL A 129 -9.05 -14.94 19.58
N PHE A 130 -9.30 -15.27 18.31
CA PHE A 130 -10.08 -16.44 17.92
C PHE A 130 -9.52 -17.72 18.51
N ARG A 131 -8.20 -17.96 18.40
CA ARG A 131 -7.56 -19.14 19.00
C ARG A 131 -7.74 -19.23 20.51
N LEU A 132 -7.72 -18.10 21.21
CA LEU A 132 -7.85 -18.03 22.67
C LEU A 132 -9.31 -18.16 23.14
N THR A 133 -10.25 -17.66 22.36
CA THR A 133 -11.67 -17.57 22.76
C THR A 133 -12.56 -18.63 22.12
N GLY A 134 -12.13 -19.24 21.02
CA GLY A 134 -12.94 -20.09 20.17
C GLY A 134 -13.97 -19.34 19.31
N GLU A 135 -14.06 -18.01 19.43
CA GLU A 135 -15.14 -17.22 18.81
C GLU A 135 -14.79 -16.77 17.38
N PRO A 136 -15.43 -17.32 16.33
CA PRO A 136 -15.07 -17.02 14.94
C PRO A 136 -15.47 -15.61 14.51
N LEU A 137 -16.36 -14.94 15.25
CA LEU A 137 -16.84 -13.59 14.95
C LEU A 137 -15.68 -12.58 14.85
N TRP A 138 -14.61 -12.76 15.62
CA TRP A 138 -13.41 -11.91 15.57
C TRP A 138 -12.75 -11.91 14.19
N LEU A 139 -12.78 -13.04 13.48
CA LEU A 139 -12.20 -13.16 12.14
C LEU A 139 -13.00 -12.33 11.14
N PHE A 140 -14.33 -12.49 11.14
CA PHE A 140 -15.22 -11.77 10.22
C PHE A 140 -15.26 -10.27 10.51
N ALA A 141 -15.27 -9.88 11.79
CA ALA A 141 -15.19 -8.48 12.18
C ALA A 141 -13.90 -7.84 11.66
N ALA A 142 -12.75 -8.50 11.84
CA ALA A 142 -11.47 -8.02 11.32
C ALA A 142 -11.43 -7.94 9.79
N SER A 143 -12.04 -8.90 9.08
CA SER A 143 -12.18 -8.85 7.62
C SER A 143 -12.94 -7.60 7.19
N VAL A 144 -14.11 -7.34 7.78
CA VAL A 144 -14.96 -6.19 7.43
C VAL A 144 -14.25 -4.87 7.75
N VAL A 145 -13.68 -4.75 8.96
CA VAL A 145 -12.95 -3.54 9.37
C VAL A 145 -11.71 -3.33 8.49
N GLY A 146 -10.94 -4.38 8.20
CA GLY A 146 -9.78 -4.31 7.34
C GLY A 146 -10.12 -3.81 5.93
N VAL A 147 -11.19 -4.35 5.33
CA VAL A 147 -11.68 -3.89 4.02
C VAL A 147 -12.10 -2.43 4.08
N ALA A 148 -12.90 -2.04 5.08
CA ALA A 148 -13.37 -0.67 5.22
C ALA A 148 -12.21 0.32 5.37
N VAL A 149 -11.21 -0.01 6.19
CA VAL A 149 -9.99 0.79 6.39
C VAL A 149 -9.18 0.87 5.10
N SER A 150 -8.98 -0.24 4.39
CA SER A 150 -8.22 -0.27 3.13
C SER A 150 -8.87 0.59 2.03
N ILE A 151 -10.18 0.42 1.81
CA ILE A 151 -10.95 1.21 0.85
C ILE A 151 -10.98 2.68 1.26
N GLY A 152 -11.23 2.96 2.54
CA GLY A 152 -11.26 4.32 3.08
C GLY A 152 -9.92 5.04 2.87
N PHE A 153 -8.80 4.36 3.11
CA PHE A 153 -7.48 4.91 2.87
C PHE A 153 -7.21 5.16 1.38
N HIS A 154 -7.59 4.23 0.50
CA HIS A 154 -7.48 4.42 -0.94
C HIS A 154 -8.29 5.65 -1.40
N LEU A 155 -9.55 5.80 -0.95
CA LEU A 155 -10.39 6.94 -1.29
C LEU A 155 -9.84 8.26 -0.73
N ALA A 156 -9.34 8.26 0.50
CA ALA A 156 -8.71 9.42 1.11
C ALA A 156 -7.46 9.84 0.33
N PHE A 157 -6.63 8.88 -0.09
CA PHE A 157 -5.46 9.11 -0.94
C PHE A 157 -5.85 9.77 -2.27
N VAL A 158 -6.85 9.23 -2.97
CA VAL A 158 -7.36 9.80 -4.22
C VAL A 158 -7.89 11.23 -4.01
N ARG A 159 -8.60 11.48 -2.90
CA ARG A 159 -9.15 12.81 -2.58
C ARG A 159 -8.05 13.84 -2.27
N LEU A 160 -7.04 13.45 -1.50
CA LEU A 160 -5.93 14.35 -1.12
C LEU A 160 -5.20 14.85 -2.37
N HIS A 161 -4.99 13.98 -3.35
CA HIS A 161 -4.24 14.35 -4.54
C HIS A 161 -5.08 15.03 -5.62
N ARG A 162 -6.41 14.77 -5.67
CA ARG A 162 -7.30 15.57 -6.53
C ARG A 162 -7.36 17.05 -6.11
N LYS A 163 -7.22 17.35 -4.81
CA LYS A 163 -7.25 18.73 -4.30
C LYS A 163 -5.92 19.49 -4.47
N ALA A 164 -4.83 18.76 -4.75
CA ALA A 164 -3.49 19.33 -4.90
C ALA A 164 -3.10 19.59 -6.37
N SER A 165 -3.97 19.21 -7.31
CA SER A 165 -3.83 19.40 -8.76
C SER A 165 -4.85 20.42 -9.26
#